data_AF-A0A351C660-F1
#
_entry.id   AF-A0A351C660-F1
#
_cell.length_a   1.000
_cell.length_b   1.000
_cell.length_c   1.000
_cell.angle_alpha   90.00
_cell.angle_beta   90.00
_cell.angle_gamma   90.00
#
_symmetry.space_group_name_H-M   'P 1'
#
loop_
_entity.id
_entity.type
_entity.pdbx_description
1 polymer ?
#
loop_
_entity_poly.entity_id
_entity_poly.type
_entity_poly.pdbx_seq_one_letter_code
_entity_poly.pdbx_strand_id
1 'polypeptide(L)'
;MKSYLWLILVVGIASCAGVDEGAVDRPPRPVEPEGFLQTVDDSIVKTIQLHAGESETALPVLQLGRGLPLRLSFDLMEDRGQPLSIYFYHADREWKRDLTPGEFMDIFHRDEIRDYQPSFGTVTPYTHFEYAFPNSSIDFKLSGNYYLRVTEQGMEDEPLFERPFFVAEQSIPVEMRLDNVMIPGRRASSVQPFIRFNPESISSNSFDFTA
;
A
#
# COMPACT_ATOMS: atom_id res chain seq x y z
N MET A 1 -15.70 83.38 -25.39
CA MET A 1 -17.14 83.42 -25.02
C MET A 1 -17.86 82.28 -25.72
N LYS A 2 -18.73 81.58 -24.99
CA LYS A 2 -19.57 80.42 -25.35
C LYS A 2 -18.84 79.07 -25.31
N SER A 3 -19.41 77.98 -24.81
CA SER A 3 -20.47 77.67 -23.83
C SER A 3 -20.41 76.13 -23.73
N TYR A 4 -20.50 75.59 -22.52
CA TYR A 4 -20.49 74.15 -22.25
C TYR A 4 -21.74 73.46 -22.82
N LEU A 5 -21.57 72.26 -23.40
CA LEU A 5 -22.62 71.24 -23.39
C LEU A 5 -21.97 69.89 -23.08
N TRP A 6 -22.18 69.44 -21.84
CA TRP A 6 -21.82 68.10 -21.38
C TRP A 6 -22.82 67.10 -21.97
N LEU A 7 -22.32 66.13 -22.74
CA LEU A 7 -23.06 64.90 -23.04
C LEU A 7 -22.46 63.79 -22.18
N ILE A 8 -23.12 63.47 -21.07
CA ILE A 8 -22.78 62.30 -20.25
C ILE A 8 -23.35 61.09 -21.00
N LEU A 9 -22.46 60.31 -21.62
CA LEU A 9 -22.79 58.98 -22.11
C LEU A 9 -22.78 58.02 -20.91
N VAL A 10 -23.95 57.63 -20.44
CA VAL A 10 -24.10 56.54 -19.46
C VAL A 10 -23.76 55.24 -20.17
N VAL A 11 -22.52 54.77 -19.99
CA VAL A 11 -22.14 53.41 -20.37
C VAL A 11 -22.80 52.47 -19.37
N GLY A 12 -23.85 51.80 -19.82
CA GLY A 12 -24.50 50.72 -19.07
C GLY A 12 -23.47 49.65 -18.75
N ILE A 13 -23.27 49.41 -17.46
CA ILE A 13 -22.49 48.28 -16.96
C ILE A 13 -23.27 47.05 -17.37
N ALA A 14 -22.83 46.36 -18.42
CA ALA A 14 -23.23 44.99 -18.66
C ALA A 14 -22.62 44.17 -17.51
N SER A 15 -23.41 43.99 -16.46
CA SER A 15 -23.15 42.98 -15.44
C SER A 15 -23.09 41.65 -16.18
N CYS A 16 -21.90 41.08 -16.33
CA CYS A 16 -21.78 39.68 -16.67
C CYS A 16 -22.37 38.92 -15.48
N ALA A 17 -23.66 38.61 -15.56
CA ALA A 17 -24.29 37.64 -14.68
C ALA A 17 -23.45 36.37 -14.80
N GLY A 18 -22.81 35.99 -13.69
CA GLY A 18 -22.22 34.66 -13.56
C GLY A 18 -23.30 33.67 -13.92
N VAL A 19 -23.02 32.85 -14.93
CA VAL A 19 -23.81 31.66 -15.19
C VAL A 19 -23.61 30.81 -13.95
N ASP A 20 -24.66 30.71 -13.13
CA ASP A 20 -24.77 29.66 -12.12
C ASP A 20 -24.74 28.37 -12.92
N GLU A 21 -23.55 27.75 -13.01
CA GLU A 21 -23.41 26.39 -13.50
C GLU A 21 -24.19 25.53 -12.51
N GLY A 22 -25.48 25.36 -12.81
CA GLY A 22 -26.36 24.45 -12.12
C GLY A 22 -25.58 23.16 -11.95
N ALA A 23 -25.39 22.77 -10.69
CA ALA A 23 -24.66 21.59 -10.30
C ALA A 23 -25.08 20.45 -11.23
N VAL A 24 -24.22 20.15 -12.20
CA VAL A 24 -24.35 18.94 -12.98
C VAL A 24 -24.31 17.85 -11.92
N ASP A 25 -25.42 17.12 -11.84
CA ASP A 25 -25.61 15.93 -11.02
C ASP A 25 -24.46 14.97 -11.38
N ARG A 26 -23.31 15.19 -10.75
CA ARG A 26 -22.16 14.32 -10.87
C ARG A 26 -22.63 13.09 -10.14
N PRO A 27 -22.78 11.95 -10.84
CA PRO A 27 -23.16 10.72 -10.15
C PRO A 27 -22.23 10.57 -8.96
N PRO A 28 -22.77 10.17 -7.78
CA PRO A 28 -21.95 9.99 -6.61
C PRO A 28 -20.75 9.16 -7.03
N ARG A 29 -19.54 9.66 -6.70
CA ARG A 29 -18.31 8.91 -6.93
C ARG A 29 -18.59 7.51 -6.36
N PRO A 30 -18.38 6.42 -7.11
CA PRO A 30 -18.58 5.09 -6.57
C PRO A 30 -17.91 5.06 -5.21
N VAL A 31 -18.67 4.68 -4.17
CA VAL A 31 -18.11 4.49 -2.84
C VAL A 31 -16.93 3.55 -3.08
N GLU A 32 -15.70 4.05 -2.88
CA GLU A 32 -14.55 3.18 -2.96
C GLU A 32 -14.85 2.02 -2.01
N PRO A 33 -14.77 0.76 -2.47
CA PRO A 33 -15.02 -0.35 -1.59
C PRO A 33 -14.14 -0.12 -0.37
N GLU A 34 -14.74 -0.09 0.82
CA GLU A 34 -13.95 0.03 2.06
C GLU A 34 -12.88 -1.05 1.95
N GLY A 35 -11.62 -0.60 1.85
CA GLY A 35 -10.52 -1.49 1.57
C GLY A 35 -10.55 -2.61 2.60
N PHE A 36 -10.48 -3.86 2.15
CA PHE A 36 -10.43 -5.04 3.03
C PHE A 36 -9.29 -4.94 4.06
N LEU A 37 -8.30 -4.07 3.80
CA LEU A 37 -7.18 -3.78 4.68
C LEU A 37 -7.32 -2.36 5.22
N GLN A 38 -7.79 -2.24 6.46
CA GLN A 38 -7.70 -0.97 7.18
C GLN A 38 -6.25 -0.76 7.59
N THR A 39 -5.53 0.09 6.86
CA THR A 39 -4.15 0.42 7.19
C THR A 39 -4.13 1.34 8.40
N VAL A 40 -3.39 0.95 9.43
CA VAL A 40 -3.04 1.84 10.54
C VAL A 40 -1.81 2.63 10.11
N ASP A 41 -1.92 3.96 10.04
CA ASP A 41 -0.83 4.87 9.71
C ASP A 41 -0.87 6.09 10.64
N ASP A 42 0.19 6.31 11.40
CA ASP A 42 0.39 7.57 12.11
C ASP A 42 0.63 8.70 11.11
N SER A 43 0.08 9.87 11.43
CA SER A 43 0.24 11.10 10.68
C SER A 43 1.69 11.51 10.41
N ILE A 44 2.64 11.14 11.26
CA ILE A 44 4.07 11.50 11.11
C ILE A 44 4.82 10.58 10.15
N VAL A 45 4.26 9.43 9.78
CA VAL A 45 4.90 8.49 8.87
C VAL A 45 4.53 8.84 7.43
N LYS A 46 5.52 8.81 6.53
CA LYS A 46 5.36 9.06 5.10
C LYS A 46 6.15 8.06 4.27
N THR A 47 5.83 8.01 2.98
CA THR A 47 6.61 7.30 1.96
C THR A 47 6.86 5.82 2.27
N ILE A 48 5.90 5.14 2.91
CA ILE A 48 6.06 3.73 3.24
C ILE A 48 6.07 2.91 1.93
N GLN A 49 7.19 2.24 1.67
CA GLN A 49 7.38 1.32 0.56
C GLN A 49 7.75 -0.06 1.08
N LEU A 50 7.19 -1.10 0.45
CA LEU A 50 7.53 -2.49 0.72
C LEU A 50 7.55 -3.25 -0.60
N HIS A 51 8.72 -3.76 -0.98
CA HIS A 51 8.91 -4.41 -2.27
C HIS A 51 9.95 -5.52 -2.21
N ALA A 52 9.88 -6.46 -3.15
CA ALA A 52 10.86 -7.52 -3.28
C ALA A 52 12.11 -7.05 -4.06
N GLY A 53 13.30 -7.33 -3.52
CA GLY A 53 14.58 -6.95 -4.14
C GLY A 53 14.74 -5.44 -4.32
N GLU A 54 15.42 -5.02 -5.39
CA GLU A 54 15.74 -3.60 -5.63
C GLU A 54 14.65 -2.82 -6.37
N SER A 55 13.64 -3.53 -6.90
CA SER A 55 12.64 -2.89 -7.75
C SER A 55 11.49 -2.36 -6.91
N GLU A 56 11.39 -1.05 -6.73
CA GLU A 56 10.29 -0.41 -5.97
C GLU A 56 8.89 -0.72 -6.51
N THR A 57 8.77 -1.11 -7.78
CA THR A 57 7.50 -1.54 -8.38
C THR A 57 7.16 -3.01 -8.15
N ALA A 58 8.06 -3.77 -7.52
CA ALA A 58 7.83 -5.19 -7.24
C ALA A 58 6.82 -5.35 -6.11
N LEU A 59 5.97 -6.37 -6.24
CA LEU A 59 5.01 -6.70 -5.20
C LEU A 59 5.73 -7.22 -3.94
N PRO A 60 5.17 -6.99 -2.74
CA PRO A 60 5.73 -7.47 -1.48
C PRO A 60 5.44 -8.96 -1.27
N VAL A 61 6.04 -9.79 -2.12
CA VAL A 61 5.92 -11.25 -2.06
C VAL A 61 7.29 -11.84 -1.78
N LEU A 62 7.43 -12.46 -0.62
CA LEU A 62 8.57 -13.26 -0.22
C LEU A 62 8.40 -14.69 -0.68
N GLN A 63 9.48 -15.34 -1.11
CA GLN A 63 9.49 -16.76 -1.43
C GLN A 63 10.24 -17.58 -0.38
N LEU A 64 9.58 -18.60 0.18
CA LEU A 64 10.15 -19.43 1.25
C LEU A 64 11.42 -20.14 0.82
N GLY A 65 12.43 -20.12 1.70
CA GLY A 65 13.71 -20.81 1.57
C GLY A 65 14.64 -20.29 0.46
N ARG A 66 14.10 -19.69 -0.61
CA ARG A 66 14.86 -19.12 -1.73
C ARG A 66 14.07 -17.96 -2.33
N GLY A 67 14.57 -16.74 -2.19
CA GLY A 67 13.90 -15.56 -2.74
C GLY A 67 14.73 -14.30 -2.58
N LEU A 68 14.30 -13.24 -3.24
CA LEU A 68 14.78 -11.90 -2.93
C LEU A 68 14.21 -11.47 -1.57
N PRO A 69 14.98 -10.80 -0.71
CA PRO A 69 14.45 -10.23 0.51
C PRO A 69 13.41 -9.14 0.17
N LEU A 70 12.46 -8.95 1.08
CA LEU A 70 11.63 -7.75 1.09
C LEU A 70 12.42 -6.61 1.70
N ARG A 71 12.32 -5.44 1.09
CA ARG A 71 12.87 -4.18 1.57
C ARG A 71 11.73 -3.26 1.97
N LEU A 72 11.78 -2.81 3.21
CA LEU A 72 10.90 -1.80 3.79
C LEU A 72 11.69 -0.49 3.87
N SER A 73 11.10 0.59 3.36
CA SER A 73 11.61 1.94 3.55
C SER A 73 10.47 2.89 3.89
N PHE A 74 10.75 3.90 4.70
CA PHE A 74 9.77 4.92 5.09
C PHE A 74 10.46 6.13 5.72
N ASP A 75 9.74 7.24 5.80
CA ASP A 75 10.20 8.47 6.43
C ASP A 75 9.36 8.79 7.66
N LEU A 76 10.02 9.13 8.76
CA LEU A 76 9.39 9.76 9.93
C LEU A 76 9.59 11.27 9.84
N MET A 77 8.53 12.08 9.90
CA MET A 77 8.60 13.56 9.79
C MET A 77 9.13 14.23 11.07
N GLU A 78 10.16 13.65 11.66
CA GLU A 78 10.86 14.10 12.85
C GLU A 78 12.35 13.83 12.69
N ASP A 79 13.19 14.66 13.31
CA ASP A 79 14.62 14.37 13.46
C ASP A 79 14.80 13.45 14.67
N ARG A 80 15.10 12.18 14.40
CA ARG A 80 15.05 11.11 15.38
C ARG A 80 16.29 10.22 15.26
N GLY A 81 16.96 10.04 16.40
CA GLY A 81 18.18 9.25 16.51
C GLY A 81 18.02 7.95 17.29
N GLN A 82 16.91 7.22 17.11
CA GLN A 82 16.67 5.96 17.84
C GLN A 82 16.10 4.84 16.97
N PRO A 83 16.45 3.57 17.26
CA PRO A 83 15.86 2.42 16.57
C PRO A 83 14.35 2.34 16.77
N LEU A 84 13.66 1.72 15.80
CA LEU A 84 12.26 1.35 15.88
C LEU A 84 12.11 -0.17 16.06
N SER A 85 10.97 -0.62 16.55
CA SER A 85 10.66 -2.06 16.64
C SER A 85 9.81 -2.49 15.44
N ILE A 86 10.10 -3.67 14.90
CA ILE A 86 9.28 -4.32 13.87
C ILE A 86 8.81 -5.68 14.35
N TYR A 87 7.54 -5.99 14.12
CA TYR A 87 6.86 -7.23 14.50
C TYR A 87 6.20 -7.85 13.28
N PHE A 88 6.10 -9.19 13.29
CA PHE A 88 5.48 -9.96 12.21
C PHE A 88 4.29 -10.75 12.75
N TYR A 89 3.19 -10.75 12.00
CA TYR A 89 1.99 -11.52 12.31
C TYR A 89 1.53 -12.27 11.06
N HIS A 90 1.28 -13.56 11.21
CA HIS A 90 0.51 -14.31 10.22
C HIS A 90 -0.97 -13.91 10.30
N ALA A 91 -1.64 -13.93 9.16
CA ALA A 91 -3.06 -13.70 9.06
C ALA A 91 -3.74 -14.75 8.19
N ASP A 92 -4.99 -15.03 8.51
CA ASP A 92 -5.86 -15.84 7.69
C ASP A 92 -6.28 -15.08 6.42
N ARG A 93 -7.25 -15.65 5.71
CA ARG A 93 -7.71 -15.22 4.40
C ARG A 93 -8.58 -13.99 4.48
N GLU A 94 -9.27 -13.86 5.59
CA GLU A 94 -10.02 -12.71 6.05
C GLU A 94 -9.11 -11.67 6.71
N TRP A 95 -7.79 -11.86 6.63
CA TRP A 95 -6.77 -10.94 7.12
C TRP A 95 -6.83 -10.72 8.64
N LYS A 96 -7.29 -11.73 9.39
CA LYS A 96 -7.28 -11.77 10.86
C LYS A 96 -6.08 -12.55 11.35
N ARG A 97 -5.46 -12.06 12.42
CA ARG A 97 -4.38 -12.78 13.09
C ARG A 97 -4.92 -14.08 13.68
N ASP A 98 -4.29 -15.18 13.32
CA ASP A 98 -4.80 -16.53 13.55
C ASP A 98 -3.77 -17.44 14.25
N LEU A 99 -2.48 -17.22 14.01
CA LEU A 99 -1.39 -18.05 14.53
C LEU A 99 -0.53 -17.34 15.57
N THR A 100 0.05 -18.13 16.47
CA THR A 100 1.06 -17.70 17.44
C THR A 100 2.46 -17.68 16.80
N PRO A 101 3.37 -16.80 17.26
CA PRO A 101 4.71 -16.67 16.69
C PRO A 101 5.51 -17.97 16.47
N GLY A 102 5.40 -18.93 17.39
CA GLY A 102 6.15 -20.19 17.29
C GLY A 102 5.69 -21.10 16.15
N GLU A 103 4.47 -20.91 15.66
CA GLU A 103 3.88 -21.69 14.57
C GLU A 103 4.40 -21.23 13.20
N PHE A 104 4.67 -19.93 13.03
CA PHE A 104 4.98 -19.35 11.72
C PHE A 104 6.40 -18.76 11.57
N MET A 105 7.14 -18.53 12.67
CA MET A 105 8.51 -17.98 12.64
C MET A 105 9.56 -19.03 13.00
N ASP A 106 10.73 -18.99 12.34
CA ASP A 106 11.88 -19.87 12.62
C ASP A 106 12.73 -19.39 13.79
N ILE A 107 12.98 -18.07 13.88
CA ILE A 107 13.95 -17.49 14.82
C ILE A 107 13.24 -16.56 15.82
N PHE A 108 13.06 -15.28 15.47
CA PHE A 108 12.33 -14.30 16.28
C PHE A 108 11.14 -13.75 15.51
N HIS A 109 10.13 -13.28 16.25
CA HIS A 109 8.94 -12.63 15.69
C HIS A 109 9.03 -11.10 15.68
N ARG A 110 10.14 -10.56 16.19
CA ARG A 110 10.42 -9.14 16.23
C ARG A 110 11.91 -8.87 16.06
N ASP A 111 12.22 -7.69 15.56
CA ASP A 111 13.58 -7.16 15.45
C ASP A 111 13.59 -5.64 15.68
N GLU A 112 14.78 -5.04 15.65
CA GLU A 112 14.97 -3.59 15.65
C GLU A 112 15.42 -3.08 14.28
N ILE A 113 14.77 -2.02 13.81
CA ILE A 113 15.20 -1.26 12.64
C ILE A 113 16.28 -0.27 13.08
N ARG A 114 17.52 -0.58 12.72
CA ARG A 114 18.71 0.19 13.11
C ARG A 114 19.36 0.97 11.98
N ASP A 115 18.95 0.73 10.74
CA ASP A 115 19.40 1.53 9.61
C ASP A 115 18.48 2.73 9.47
N TYR A 116 18.97 3.89 9.91
CA TYR A 116 18.24 5.14 9.82
C TYR A 116 19.19 6.33 9.68
N GLN A 117 18.74 7.33 8.92
CA GLN A 117 19.54 8.52 8.58
C GLN A 117 18.66 9.77 8.62
N PRO A 118 19.03 10.80 9.42
CA PRO A 118 18.37 12.10 9.36
C PRO A 118 18.53 12.76 7.99
N SER A 119 17.52 13.50 7.57
CA SER A 119 17.54 14.26 6.33
C SER A 119 18.57 15.39 6.41
N PHE A 120 19.19 15.70 5.27
CA PHE A 120 20.18 16.77 5.18
C PHE A 120 19.77 17.81 4.13
N GLY A 121 19.74 19.09 4.53
CA GLY A 121 19.45 20.20 3.61
C GLY A 121 17.99 20.28 3.14
N THR A 122 17.06 19.63 3.83
CA THR A 122 15.63 19.64 3.50
C THR A 122 14.89 20.74 4.26
N VAL A 123 13.80 21.28 3.67
CA VAL A 123 12.96 22.28 4.32
C VAL A 123 12.18 21.66 5.49
N THR A 124 11.65 20.47 5.28
CA THR A 124 11.01 19.66 6.33
C THR A 124 12.01 18.59 6.77
N PRO A 125 12.45 18.58 8.04
CA PRO A 125 13.28 17.52 8.59
C PRO A 125 12.52 16.19 8.62
N TYR A 126 13.22 15.10 8.32
CA TYR A 126 12.71 13.74 8.48
C TYR A 126 13.85 12.78 8.80
N THR A 127 13.53 11.58 9.25
CA THR A 127 14.47 10.47 9.41
C THR A 127 14.04 9.35 8.48
N HIS A 128 14.92 8.95 7.57
CA HIS A 128 14.69 7.83 6.66
C HIS A 128 15.08 6.53 7.35
N PHE A 129 14.23 5.52 7.27
CA PHE A 129 14.48 4.18 7.82
C PHE A 129 14.50 3.15 6.69
N GLU A 130 15.40 2.17 6.80
CA GLU A 130 15.47 1.01 5.91
C GLU A 130 15.52 -0.28 6.72
N TYR A 131 14.86 -1.33 6.21
CA TYR A 131 14.89 -2.64 6.81
C TYR A 131 14.71 -3.74 5.76
N ALA A 132 15.50 -4.80 5.85
CA ALA A 132 15.39 -5.95 4.94
C ALA A 132 15.12 -7.24 5.71
N PHE A 133 14.19 -8.05 5.19
CA PHE A 133 13.83 -9.35 5.76
C PHE A 133 13.46 -10.36 4.65
N PRO A 134 13.66 -11.68 4.85
CA PRO A 134 14.33 -12.35 5.97
C PRO A 134 15.78 -11.90 6.18
N ASN A 135 16.28 -12.06 7.40
CA ASN A 135 17.65 -11.73 7.79
C ASN A 135 18.13 -12.70 8.90
N SER A 136 19.23 -12.41 9.58
CA SER A 136 19.77 -13.29 10.64
C SER A 136 18.86 -13.48 11.85
N SER A 137 17.90 -12.58 12.07
CA SER A 137 16.99 -12.57 13.21
C SER A 137 15.56 -12.99 12.84
N ILE A 138 15.16 -12.75 11.59
CA ILE A 138 13.79 -12.94 11.09
C ILE A 138 13.81 -13.95 9.96
N ASP A 139 13.11 -15.06 10.14
CA ASP A 139 12.89 -16.08 9.11
C ASP A 139 11.52 -16.76 9.30
N PHE A 140 10.92 -17.22 8.20
CA PHE A 140 9.52 -17.66 8.13
C PHE A 140 9.41 -19.15 7.82
N LYS A 141 8.54 -19.85 8.56
CA LYS A 141 8.27 -21.29 8.39
C LYS A 141 7.11 -21.58 7.45
N LEU A 142 6.13 -20.70 7.42
CA LEU A 142 4.85 -20.93 6.75
C LEU A 142 4.62 -19.92 5.63
N SER A 143 3.93 -20.39 4.58
CA SER A 143 3.39 -19.51 3.55
C SER A 143 2.06 -18.95 4.01
N GLY A 144 1.68 -17.77 3.53
CA GLY A 144 0.40 -17.16 3.87
C GLY A 144 0.38 -15.65 3.72
N ASN A 145 -0.66 -15.05 4.29
CA ASN A 145 -0.79 -13.62 4.43
C ASN A 145 -0.08 -13.18 5.70
N TYR A 146 0.60 -12.05 5.64
CA TYR A 146 1.31 -11.50 6.78
C TYR A 146 1.13 -10.00 6.89
N TYR A 147 1.25 -9.51 8.11
CA TYR A 147 1.47 -8.10 8.39
C TYR A 147 2.85 -7.92 9.01
N LEU A 148 3.53 -6.86 8.58
CA LEU A 148 4.53 -6.23 9.42
C LEU A 148 3.88 -5.08 10.18
N ARG A 149 4.31 -4.87 11.42
CA ARG A 149 3.95 -3.73 12.26
C ARG A 149 5.23 -3.03 12.68
N VAL A 150 5.29 -1.72 12.50
CA VAL A 150 6.38 -0.89 13.01
C VAL A 150 5.85 -0.04 14.16
N THR A 151 6.61 0.01 15.24
CA THR A 151 6.28 0.76 16.45
C THR A 151 7.50 1.50 16.97
N GLU A 152 7.25 2.39 17.91
CA GLU A 152 8.26 2.84 18.85
C GLU A 152 8.88 1.66 19.63
N GLN A 153 10.11 1.82 20.10
CA GLN A 153 10.85 0.71 20.72
C GLN A 153 10.07 0.10 21.90
N GLY A 154 9.68 -1.17 21.75
CA GLY A 154 8.95 -1.93 22.77
C GLY A 154 7.47 -1.58 22.93
N MET A 155 6.91 -0.65 22.15
CA MET A 155 5.50 -0.25 22.22
C MET A 155 4.64 -1.00 21.19
N GLU A 156 4.63 -2.33 21.26
CA GLU A 156 3.97 -3.22 20.27
C GLU A 156 2.48 -2.88 20.02
N ASP A 157 1.78 -2.40 21.04
CA ASP A 157 0.36 -2.05 20.99
C ASP A 157 0.08 -0.65 20.44
N GLU A 158 1.13 0.14 20.15
CA GLU A 158 1.07 1.50 19.60
C GLU A 158 1.72 1.54 18.21
N PRO A 159 1.04 1.01 17.18
CA PRO A 159 1.57 0.98 15.82
C PRO A 159 1.78 2.39 15.26
N LEU A 160 3.00 2.65 14.78
CA LEU A 160 3.26 3.75 13.86
C LEU A 160 2.64 3.44 12.50
N PHE A 161 2.81 2.20 12.02
CA PHE A 161 2.03 1.70 10.90
C PHE A 161 2.04 0.18 10.76
N GLU A 162 1.16 -0.34 9.90
CA GLU A 162 1.15 -1.74 9.47
C GLU A 162 1.14 -1.88 7.94
N ARG A 163 1.83 -2.89 7.39
CA ARG A 163 1.77 -3.20 5.96
C ARG A 163 1.58 -4.68 5.67
N PRO A 164 0.70 -5.04 4.72
CA PRO A 164 0.52 -6.40 4.28
C PRO A 164 1.70 -6.85 3.41
N PHE A 165 2.06 -8.12 3.51
CA PHE A 165 2.91 -8.81 2.56
C PHE A 165 2.51 -10.28 2.48
N PHE A 166 3.08 -10.98 1.50
CA PHE A 166 2.78 -12.39 1.26
C PHE A 166 4.04 -13.21 1.36
N VAL A 167 3.91 -14.42 1.89
CA VAL A 167 4.96 -15.44 1.88
C VAL A 167 4.44 -16.60 1.05
N ALA A 168 5.12 -16.90 -0.05
CA ALA A 168 4.70 -17.91 -1.01
C ALA A 168 5.66 -19.11 -1.00
N GLU A 169 5.10 -20.30 -1.11
CA GLU A 169 5.84 -21.50 -1.50
C GLU A 169 5.76 -21.69 -3.02
N GLN A 170 6.85 -22.16 -3.61
CA GLN A 170 6.96 -22.36 -5.06
C GLN A 170 6.42 -23.74 -5.47
N SER A 171 5.27 -24.15 -4.92
CA SER A 171 4.76 -25.52 -5.00
C SER A 171 4.06 -25.83 -6.33
N ILE A 172 3.46 -24.83 -7.01
CA ILE A 172 2.70 -25.05 -8.26
C ILE A 172 3.01 -23.94 -9.28
N PRO A 173 3.36 -24.28 -10.55
CA PRO A 173 3.47 -23.29 -11.61
C PRO A 173 2.12 -22.65 -11.94
N VAL A 174 2.09 -21.32 -12.00
CA VAL A 174 0.90 -20.53 -12.35
C VAL A 174 1.12 -19.80 -13.68
N GLU A 175 0.25 -20.06 -14.66
CA GLU A 175 0.16 -19.32 -15.91
C GLU A 175 -0.91 -18.23 -15.78
N MET A 176 -0.51 -16.97 -15.95
CA MET A 176 -1.45 -15.85 -16.02
C MET A 176 -1.50 -15.28 -17.44
N ARG A 177 -2.72 -15.01 -17.92
CA ARG A 177 -2.99 -14.35 -19.20
C ARG A 177 -3.98 -13.22 -18.98
N LEU A 178 -3.68 -12.04 -19.48
CA LEU A 178 -4.56 -10.87 -19.41
C LEU A 178 -5.19 -10.62 -20.79
N ASP A 179 -6.52 -10.60 -20.85
CA ASP A 179 -7.26 -10.25 -22.05
C ASP A 179 -7.93 -8.88 -21.91
N ASN A 180 -7.97 -8.11 -22.99
CA ASN A 180 -8.77 -6.90 -23.06
C ASN A 180 -10.10 -7.20 -23.76
N VAL A 181 -11.20 -7.04 -23.05
CA VAL A 181 -12.54 -7.30 -23.55
C VAL A 181 -13.30 -5.99 -23.72
N MET A 182 -13.78 -5.74 -24.93
CA MET A 182 -14.69 -4.62 -25.21
C MET A 182 -16.11 -5.02 -24.85
N ILE A 183 -16.66 -4.39 -23.79
CA ILE A 183 -18.05 -4.59 -23.39
C ILE A 183 -18.93 -3.59 -24.16
N PRO A 184 -19.89 -4.03 -25.00
CA PRO A 184 -20.79 -3.12 -25.70
C PRO A 184 -21.46 -2.12 -24.76
N GLY A 185 -21.45 -0.84 -25.11
CA GLY A 185 -21.97 0.25 -24.26
C GLY A 185 -20.98 0.80 -23.23
N ARG A 186 -19.82 0.15 -23.01
CA ARG A 186 -18.72 0.68 -22.18
C ARG A 186 -17.68 1.35 -23.09
N ARG A 187 -17.29 2.59 -22.76
CA ARG A 187 -16.30 3.36 -23.54
C ARG A 187 -14.85 2.90 -23.31
N ALA A 188 -14.60 2.09 -22.29
CA ALA A 188 -13.28 1.56 -21.95
C ALA A 188 -13.26 0.03 -22.06
N SER A 189 -12.11 -0.51 -22.47
CA SER A 189 -11.83 -1.94 -22.42
C SER A 189 -11.79 -2.44 -20.97
N SER A 190 -12.36 -3.60 -20.72
CA SER A 190 -12.22 -4.31 -19.45
C SER A 190 -11.03 -5.23 -19.52
N VAL A 191 -10.18 -5.25 -18.49
CA VAL A 191 -9.15 -6.28 -18.35
C VAL A 191 -9.80 -7.53 -17.75
N GLN A 192 -9.55 -8.68 -18.34
CA GLN A 192 -9.98 -9.99 -17.86
C GLN A 192 -8.76 -10.88 -17.60
N PRO A 193 -8.45 -11.19 -16.34
CA PRO A 193 -7.40 -12.14 -16.01
C PRO A 193 -7.88 -13.58 -16.17
N PHE A 194 -7.02 -14.42 -16.73
CA PHE A 194 -7.13 -15.87 -16.76
C PHE A 194 -5.93 -16.45 -16.02
N ILE A 195 -6.20 -17.30 -15.04
CA ILE A 195 -5.18 -18.00 -14.27
C ILE A 195 -5.36 -19.49 -14.51
N ARG A 196 -4.28 -20.17 -14.89
CA ARG A 196 -4.23 -21.64 -15.01
C ARG A 196 -3.09 -22.13 -14.12
N PHE A 197 -3.36 -23.16 -13.33
CA PHE A 197 -2.36 -23.86 -12.56
C PHE A 197 -2.57 -25.36 -12.75
N ASN A 198 -1.51 -26.15 -12.63
CA ASN A 198 -1.56 -27.60 -12.81
C ASN A 198 -1.00 -28.29 -11.55
N PRO A 199 -1.87 -28.73 -10.63
CA PRO A 199 -1.42 -29.38 -9.40
C PRO A 199 -0.78 -30.74 -9.69
N GLU A 200 0.21 -31.14 -8.89
CA GLU A 200 0.93 -32.41 -9.09
C GLU A 200 0.06 -33.65 -8.79
N SER A 201 -1.02 -33.50 -8.01
CA SER A 201 -1.95 -34.60 -7.71
C SER A 201 -3.41 -34.17 -7.87
N ILE A 202 -4.23 -35.08 -8.43
CA ILE A 202 -5.67 -34.89 -8.69
C ILE A 202 -6.51 -35.10 -7.41
N SER A 203 -5.89 -35.51 -6.30
CA SER A 203 -6.58 -35.78 -5.03
C SER A 203 -6.91 -34.52 -4.22
N SER A 204 -6.33 -33.36 -4.55
CA SER A 204 -6.73 -32.08 -3.99
C SER A 204 -8.09 -31.68 -4.56
N ASN A 205 -9.04 -31.34 -3.69
CA ASN A 205 -10.34 -30.86 -4.12
C ASN A 205 -10.17 -29.55 -4.90
N SER A 206 -10.97 -29.32 -5.95
CA SER A 206 -10.88 -28.07 -6.72
C SER A 206 -11.14 -26.83 -5.87
N PHE A 207 -11.84 -27.00 -4.73
CA PHE A 207 -12.10 -25.94 -3.76
C PHE A 207 -10.95 -25.70 -2.78
N ASP A 208 -9.96 -26.59 -2.69
CA ASP A 208 -8.80 -26.41 -1.80
C ASP A 208 -7.88 -25.28 -2.29
N PHE A 209 -8.00 -24.88 -3.57
CA PHE A 209 -7.26 -23.78 -4.20
C PHE A 209 -8.06 -22.47 -4.30
N THR A 210 -9.37 -22.55 -4.01
CA THR A 210 -10.23 -21.39 -3.78
C THR A 210 -10.71 -21.43 -2.34
N ALA A 211 -9.77 -21.47 -1.41
CA ALA A 211 -9.99 -20.65 -0.25
C ALA A 211 -9.51 -19.29 -0.70
#